data_AF-A0A453JJL3-F1
#
_entry.id   AF-A0A453JJL3-F1
#
_cell.length_a   1.000
_cell.length_b   1.000
_cell.length_c   1.000
_cell.angle_alpha   90.00
_cell.angle_beta   90.00
_cell.angle_gamma   90.00
#
_symmetry.space_group_name_H-M   'P 1'
#
loop_
_entity.id
_entity.type
_entity.pdbx_description
1 polymer ?
#
loop_
_entity_poly.entity_id
_entity_poly.type
_entity_poly.pdbx_seq_one_letter_code
_entity_poly.pdbx_strand_id
1 'polypeptide(L)' 'MRNVNQSFGLCNGTRLIITRLGERVLEGEIVAGSNEGQRVCIPRIVLNSSGCKLL' A
#
# COMPACT_ATOMS: atom_id res chain seq x y z
N MET A 1 -13.26 8.48 8.51
CA MET A 1 -11.86 7.97 8.53
C MET A 1 -11.80 6.75 7.61
N ARG A 2 -10.89 6.66 6.64
CA ARG A 2 -10.77 5.52 5.71
C ARG A 2 -9.42 4.84 5.93
N ASN A 3 -9.34 3.94 6.92
CA ASN A 3 -8.16 3.12 7.15
C ASN A 3 -8.47 1.71 6.66
N VAL A 4 -7.56 1.14 5.86
CA VAL A 4 -7.74 -0.18 5.23
C VAL A 4 -7.80 -1.28 6.30
N ASN A 5 -6.86 -1.25 7.26
CA ASN A 5 -6.85 -2.16 8.40
C ASN A 5 -5.91 -1.66 9.52
N GLN A 6 -6.44 -0.85 10.44
CA GLN A 6 -5.66 -0.26 11.54
C GLN A 6 -5.04 -1.29 12.47
N SER A 7 -5.74 -2.39 12.76
CA SER A 7 -5.26 -3.43 13.67
C SER A 7 -3.98 -4.11 13.16
N PHE A 8 -3.75 -4.09 11.85
CA PHE A 8 -2.55 -4.63 11.19
C PHE A 8 -1.58 -3.53 10.73
N GLY A 9 -1.71 -2.30 11.25
CA GLY A 9 -0.81 -1.20 10.89
C GLY A 9 -1.00 -0.67 9.46
N LEU A 10 -2.12 -0.97 8.80
CA LEU A 10 -2.47 -0.47 7.47
C LEU A 10 -3.44 0.72 7.59
N CYS A 11 -2.86 1.86 7.89
CA CYS A 11 -3.56 3.14 7.97
C CYS A 11 -2.97 4.14 6.97
N ASN A 12 -3.59 5.31 6.86
CA ASN A 12 -3.01 6.39 6.06
C ASN A 12 -1.63 6.77 6.62
N GLY A 13 -0.63 6.87 5.74
CA GLY A 13 0.76 7.14 6.11
C GLY A 13 1.62 5.89 6.30
N THR A 14 1.05 4.68 6.28
CA THR A 14 1.84 3.44 6.25
C THR A 14 2.66 3.38 4.97
N ARG A 15 3.98 3.28 5.11
CA ARG A 15 4.91 3.13 3.99
C ARG A 15 5.14 1.64 3.73
N LEU A 16 4.99 1.23 2.48
CA LEU A 16 5.19 -0.14 2.02
C LEU A 16 6.29 -0.18 0.95
N ILE A 17 7.17 -1.17 1.01
CA ILE A 17 8.01 -1.57 -0.12
C ILE A 17 7.25 -2.64 -0.89
N ILE A 18 6.95 -2.39 -2.16
CA ILE A 18 6.21 -3.34 -2.98
C ILE A 18 7.13 -4.52 -3.34
N THR A 19 6.71 -5.72 -2.96
CA THR A 19 7.43 -6.97 -3.26
C THR A 19 6.88 -7.65 -4.50
N ARG A 20 5.56 -7.54 -4.76
CA ARG A 20 4.91 -8.14 -5.95
C ARG A 20 3.73 -7.31 -6.44
N LEU A 21 3.64 -7.17 -7.76
CA LEU A 21 2.50 -6.56 -8.45
C LEU A 21 1.56 -7.65 -8.96
N GLY A 22 0.45 -7.86 -8.27
CA GLY A 22 -0.65 -8.69 -8.77
C GLY A 22 -1.59 -7.91 -9.68
N GLU A 23 -2.48 -8.64 -10.34
CA GLU A 23 -3.52 -8.06 -11.18
C GLU A 23 -4.53 -7.24 -10.36
N ARG A 24 -4.99 -7.79 -9.23
CA ARG A 24 -6.01 -7.18 -8.35
C ARG A 24 -5.47 -6.73 -6.99
N VAL A 25 -4.26 -7.16 -6.63
CA VAL A 25 -3.66 -6.93 -5.31
C VAL A 25 -2.20 -6.52 -5.46
N LEU A 26 -1.71 -5.74 -4.50
CA LEU A 26 -0.30 -5.41 -4.34
C LEU A 26 0.20 -6.08 -3.06
N GLU A 27 1.28 -6.86 -3.17
CA GLU A 27 2.00 -7.38 -2.00
C GLU A 27 3.11 -6.38 -1.65
N GLY A 28 3.22 -6.04 -0.39
CA GLY A 28 4.30 -5.20 0.10
C GLY A 28 4.66 -5.48 1.54
N GLU A 29 5.82 -4.99 1.93
CA GLU A 29 6.37 -5.10 3.28
C GLU A 29 6.30 -3.75 3.98
N ILE A 30 5.86 -3.74 5.23
CA ILE A 30 5.79 -2.52 6.04
C ILE A 30 7.19 -2.06 6.40
N VAL A 31 7.49 -0.80 6.07
CA VAL A 31 8.84 -0.22 6.21
C VAL A 31 9.12 0.25 7.63
N ALA A 32 8.11 0.62 8.40
CA ALA A 32 8.30 1.18 9.73
C ALA A 32 7.02 1.10 10.57
N GLY A 33 7.20 1.10 11.90
CA GLY A 33 6.12 1.08 12.88
C GLY A 33 5.97 -0.29 13.54
N SER A 34 4.89 -0.49 14.29
CA SER A 34 4.70 -1.69 15.13
C SER A 34 4.62 -3.01 14.36
N ASN A 35 4.46 -2.96 13.03
CA ASN A 35 4.37 -4.12 12.15
C ASN A 35 5.46 -4.12 11.06
N GLU A 36 6.59 -3.46 11.31
CA GLU A 36 7.75 -3.45 10.40
C GLU A 36 8.17 -4.87 10.00
N GLY A 37 8.53 -5.05 8.72
CA GLY A 37 8.91 -6.35 8.15
C GLY A 37 7.72 -7.27 7.85
N GLN A 38 6.50 -6.94 8.28
CA GLN A 38 5.32 -7.74 7.97
C GLN A 38 4.89 -7.56 6.50
N ARG A 39 4.62 -8.69 5.84
CA ARG A 39 4.03 -8.71 4.49
C ARG A 39 2.52 -8.58 4.54
N VAL A 40 2.00 -7.74 3.66
CA VAL A 40 0.59 -7.40 3.57
C VAL A 40 0.15 -7.35 2.11
N CYS A 41 -1.14 -7.65 1.89
CA CYS A 41 -1.78 -7.51 0.59
C CYS A 41 -2.81 -6.38 0.66
N ILE A 42 -2.69 -5.40 -0.23
CA ILE A 42 -3.69 -4.33 -0.39
C ILE A 42 -4.35 -4.42 -1.77
N PRO A 43 -5.62 -4.00 -1.93
CA PRO A 43 -6.23 -3.90 -3.24
C PRO A 43 -5.43 -2.96 -4.16
N ARG A 44 -5.19 -3.37 -5.40
CA ARG A 44 -4.58 -2.51 -6.41
C ARG A 44 -5.60 -1.50 -6.90
N ILE A 45 -5.39 -0.23 -6.56
CA ILE A 45 -6.23 0.88 -7.04
C ILE A 45 -5.47 1.61 -8.14
N VAL A 46 -6.04 1.62 -9.34
CA VAL A 46 -5.52 2.41 -10.46
C VAL A 46 -6.12 3.81 -10.36
N LEU A 47 -5.26 4.79 -10.05
CA LEU A 47 -5.65 6.20 -10.03
C LEU A 47 -5.24 6.83 -11.34
N ASN A 48 -6.22 7.15 -12.19
CA ASN A 48 -5.99 7.92 -13.40
C ASN A 48 -5.87 9.39 -13.00
N SER A 49 -4.64 9.90 -12.89
CA SER A 49 -4.42 11.34 -12.73
C SER A 49 -4.56 12.00 -14.10
N SER A 50 -5.58 12.84 -14.28
CA SER A 50 -5.77 13.67 -15.47
C SER A 50 -4.72 14.78 -15.62
N GLY A 51 -3.72 14.87 -14.73
CA GLY A 51 -2.75 15.96 -14.68
C GLY A 51 -1.26 15.58 -14.60
N CYS A 52 -0.88 14.31 -14.54
CA CYS A 52 0.54 13.93 -14.54
C CYS A 52 0.96 13.36 -15.88
N LYS A 53 1.52 14.21 -16.76
CA LYS A 53 2.41 13.74 -17.81
C LYS A 53 3.72 13.33 -17.14
N LEU A 54 4.04 12.04 -17.17
CA LEU A 54 5.42 11.59 -16.99
C LEU A 54 6.19 12.10 -18.21
N LEU A 55 6.86 13.25 -18.05
CA LEU A 55 7.91 13.72 -18.95
C LEU A 55 9.25 13.20 -18.43
#